data_AF-A0A7S0Q5X1-F1
#
_entry.id   AF-A0A7S0Q5X1-F1
#
_cell.length_a   1.000
_cell.length_b   1.000
_cell.length_c   1.000
_cell.angle_alpha   90.00
_cell.angle_beta   90.00
_cell.angle_gamma   90.00
#
_symmetry.space_group_name_H-M   'P 1'
#
loop_
_entity.id
_entity.type
_entity.pdbx_description
1 polymer ?
#
loop_
_entity_poly.entity_id
_entity_poly.type
_entity_poly.pdbx_seq_one_letter_code
_entity_poly.pdbx_strand_id
1 'polypeptide(L)'
;DLPCSGMVAGSSPPPSAHALLCARGLSTREATNALVRQRKASRGVSFGADEVGAVLSAVDALDLLPGQAAHLLRSARLSDLEAQCAEAYARPPDAPRWCTYKKALCDCRATLPYKPAHLLTMRRAIPPPPPLPPPLAPPRLIALDCEFKPLRCAVVDEHGVIRLNHLIEPAIRPAGTSAPKLPGMLGCDRVATRRLRLPALQEQLRSWVGGGSILLGHTLSCDFRALEMDGELAYVDIPSLRSTQVPSLRARAGTRVQADAMSLKRMAAAYLGENIHGGGRKHCAVQDAEVAMRLHSLLTRAE
;
A
#
# COMPACT_ATOMS: atom_id res chain seq x y z
N ASP A 1 -20.45 -69.40 -9.44
CA ASP A 1 -19.31 -68.52 -9.76
C ASP A 1 -19.60 -67.63 -10.95
N LEU A 2 -19.97 -66.37 -10.66
CA LEU A 2 -19.88 -65.24 -11.60
C LEU A 2 -19.36 -64.06 -10.77
N PRO A 3 -18.22 -63.44 -11.10
CA PRO A 3 -17.71 -62.33 -10.31
C PRO A 3 -18.44 -61.05 -10.67
N CYS A 4 -18.93 -60.35 -9.63
CA CYS A 4 -19.41 -58.97 -9.72
C CYS A 4 -18.30 -58.05 -10.26
N SER A 5 -18.54 -57.46 -11.43
CA SER A 5 -17.75 -56.36 -11.96
C SER A 5 -17.80 -55.16 -11.00
N GLY A 6 -16.63 -54.80 -10.47
CA GLY A 6 -16.44 -53.60 -9.68
C GLY A 6 -16.74 -52.36 -10.51
N MET A 7 -17.66 -51.53 -10.03
CA MET A 7 -17.86 -50.19 -10.56
C MET A 7 -16.64 -49.34 -10.21
N VAL A 8 -15.83 -49.03 -11.21
CA VAL A 8 -14.76 -48.04 -11.10
C VAL A 8 -15.40 -46.70 -10.81
N ALA A 9 -15.03 -46.10 -9.66
CA ALA A 9 -15.45 -44.76 -9.29
C ALA A 9 -15.07 -43.78 -10.41
N GLY A 10 -16.07 -43.24 -11.11
CA GLY A 10 -15.88 -42.25 -12.16
C GLY A 10 -15.25 -41.00 -11.56
N SER A 11 -14.04 -40.68 -11.99
CA SER A 11 -13.38 -39.41 -11.71
C SER A 11 -14.24 -38.27 -12.29
N SER A 12 -14.76 -37.40 -11.41
CA SER A 12 -15.48 -36.20 -11.82
C SER A 12 -14.67 -35.39 -12.84
N PRO A 13 -15.29 -34.83 -13.89
CA PRO A 13 -14.57 -34.02 -14.86
C PRO A 13 -13.86 -32.85 -14.17
N PRO A 14 -12.67 -32.45 -14.66
CA PRO A 14 -11.94 -31.34 -14.07
C PRO A 14 -12.79 -30.06 -14.09
N PRO A 15 -12.75 -29.26 -13.02
CA PRO A 15 -13.55 -28.04 -12.94
C PRO A 15 -13.14 -27.08 -14.06
N SER A 16 -14.13 -26.45 -14.71
CA SER A 16 -13.86 -25.45 -15.74
C SER A 16 -13.19 -24.20 -15.14
N ALA A 17 -12.46 -23.45 -15.97
CA ALA A 17 -11.88 -22.14 -15.59
C ALA A 17 -12.91 -21.20 -14.93
N HIS A 18 -14.15 -21.22 -15.43
CA HIS A 18 -15.26 -20.44 -14.87
C HIS A 18 -15.64 -20.93 -13.46
N ALA A 19 -15.78 -22.25 -13.27
CA ALA A 19 -16.09 -22.85 -11.98
C ALA A 19 -14.99 -22.57 -10.94
N LEU A 20 -13.72 -22.63 -11.36
CA LEU A 20 -12.56 -22.31 -10.51
C LEU A 20 -12.62 -20.86 -9.99
N LEU A 21 -12.90 -19.89 -10.87
CA LEU A 21 -13.05 -18.49 -10.47
C LEU A 21 -14.24 -18.26 -9.52
N CYS A 22 -15.37 -18.92 -9.78
CA CYS A 22 -16.55 -18.81 -8.92
C CYS A 22 -16.31 -19.42 -7.54
N ALA A 23 -15.58 -20.54 -7.46
CA ALA A 23 -15.16 -21.16 -6.20
C ALA A 23 -14.29 -20.21 -5.35
N ARG A 24 -13.68 -19.19 -5.97
CA ARG A 24 -12.89 -18.14 -5.30
C ARG A 24 -13.67 -16.86 -5.00
N GLY A 25 -15.01 -16.95 -5.01
CA GLY A 25 -15.88 -15.87 -4.56
C GLY A 25 -16.24 -14.84 -5.63
N LEU A 26 -15.89 -15.09 -6.90
CA LEU A 26 -16.43 -14.29 -8.01
C LEU A 26 -17.87 -14.73 -8.30
N SER A 27 -18.75 -13.76 -8.57
CA SER A 27 -20.05 -14.09 -9.14
C SER A 27 -19.90 -14.66 -10.56
N THR A 28 -20.91 -15.39 -11.04
CA THR A 28 -20.96 -15.91 -12.43
C THR A 28 -20.63 -14.83 -13.46
N ARG A 29 -21.18 -13.61 -13.27
CA ARG A 29 -20.93 -12.46 -14.14
C ARG A 29 -19.49 -11.96 -14.05
N GLU A 30 -18.91 -11.89 -12.85
CA GLU A 30 -17.52 -11.45 -12.66
C GLU A 30 -16.52 -12.46 -13.25
N ALA A 31 -16.75 -13.75 -13.05
CA ALA A 31 -15.92 -14.81 -13.64
C ALA A 31 -15.96 -14.74 -15.18
N THR A 32 -17.15 -14.61 -15.78
CA THR A 32 -17.30 -14.42 -17.23
C THR A 32 -16.57 -13.17 -17.71
N ASN A 33 -16.72 -12.04 -17.02
CA ASN A 33 -16.06 -10.79 -17.40
C ASN A 33 -14.53 -10.87 -17.31
N ALA A 34 -13.99 -11.56 -16.31
CA ALA A 34 -12.55 -11.78 -16.17
C ALA A 34 -12.00 -12.61 -17.35
N LEU A 35 -12.65 -13.73 -17.68
CA LEU A 35 -12.26 -14.58 -18.82
C LEU A 35 -12.41 -13.87 -20.16
N VAL A 36 -13.48 -13.10 -20.37
CA VAL A 36 -13.67 -12.30 -21.60
C VAL A 36 -12.58 -11.24 -21.74
N ARG A 37 -12.21 -10.55 -20.65
CA ARG A 37 -11.13 -9.57 -20.65
C ARG A 37 -9.81 -10.23 -21.01
N GLN A 38 -9.54 -11.41 -20.45
CA GLN A 38 -8.35 -12.17 -20.75
C GLN A 38 -8.29 -12.57 -22.22
N ARG A 39 -9.38 -13.14 -22.76
CA ARG A 39 -9.47 -13.53 -24.17
C ARG A 39 -9.21 -12.36 -25.11
N LYS A 40 -9.73 -11.17 -24.78
CA LYS A 40 -9.46 -9.94 -25.54
C LYS A 40 -7.98 -9.54 -25.49
N ALA A 41 -7.34 -9.63 -24.31
CA ALA A 41 -5.93 -9.31 -24.15
C ALA A 41 -5.02 -10.31 -24.90
N SER A 42 -5.36 -11.59 -24.88
CA SER A 42 -4.62 -12.69 -25.51
C SER A 42 -4.99 -12.92 -26.99
N ARG A 43 -5.51 -11.89 -27.69
CA ARG A 43 -5.88 -11.95 -29.12
C ARG A 43 -6.76 -13.16 -29.51
N GLY A 44 -7.67 -13.56 -28.62
CA GLY A 44 -8.65 -14.62 -28.89
C GLY A 44 -8.32 -15.98 -28.30
N VAL A 45 -7.10 -16.20 -27.79
CA VAL A 45 -6.70 -17.44 -27.11
C VAL A 45 -7.50 -17.62 -25.82
N SER A 46 -8.08 -18.81 -25.65
CA SER A 46 -8.82 -19.18 -24.44
C SER A 46 -7.85 -19.44 -23.29
N PHE A 47 -8.13 -18.86 -22.13
CA PHE A 47 -7.44 -19.18 -20.88
C PHE A 47 -8.11 -20.41 -20.26
N GLY A 48 -7.39 -21.53 -20.21
CA GLY A 48 -7.91 -22.82 -19.78
C GLY A 48 -8.00 -22.97 -18.26
N ALA A 49 -8.46 -24.14 -17.82
CA ALA A 49 -8.60 -24.46 -16.40
C ALA A 49 -7.23 -24.55 -15.70
N ASP A 50 -6.21 -25.05 -16.39
CA ASP A 50 -4.87 -25.23 -15.84
C ASP A 50 -4.19 -23.88 -15.61
N GLU A 51 -4.28 -22.94 -16.57
CA GLU A 51 -3.72 -21.60 -16.40
C GLU A 51 -4.45 -20.81 -15.31
N VAL A 52 -5.78 -20.95 -15.20
CA VAL A 52 -6.52 -20.39 -14.06
C VAL A 52 -6.06 -21.03 -12.76
N GLY A 53 -5.86 -22.35 -12.72
CA GLY A 53 -5.36 -23.06 -11.55
C GLY A 53 -4.01 -22.54 -11.06
N ALA A 54 -3.08 -22.28 -11.99
CA ALA A 54 -1.77 -21.68 -11.67
C ALA A 54 -1.92 -20.27 -11.07
N VAL A 55 -2.74 -19.41 -11.69
CA VAL A 55 -3.02 -18.05 -11.18
C VAL A 55 -3.64 -18.10 -9.78
N LEU A 56 -4.61 -18.99 -9.55
CA LEU A 56 -5.24 -19.13 -8.24
C LEU A 56 -4.24 -19.59 -7.17
N SER A 57 -3.35 -20.52 -7.53
CA SER A 57 -2.29 -20.99 -6.63
C SER A 57 -1.32 -19.86 -6.26
N ALA A 58 -0.96 -19.01 -7.24
CA ALA A 58 -0.11 -17.85 -7.00
C ALA A 58 -0.79 -16.79 -6.12
N VAL A 59 -2.09 -16.55 -6.30
CA VAL A 59 -2.88 -15.64 -5.45
C VAL A 59 -2.99 -16.17 -4.02
N ASP A 60 -3.18 -17.47 -3.84
CA ASP A 60 -3.27 -18.09 -2.52
C ASP A 60 -1.96 -18.00 -1.74
N ALA A 61 -0.82 -18.11 -2.42
CA ALA A 61 0.49 -17.98 -1.79
C ALA A 61 0.72 -16.61 -1.13
N LEU A 62 -0.07 -15.58 -1.49
CA LEU A 62 0.03 -14.25 -0.91
C LEU A 62 -0.76 -14.06 0.39
N ASP A 63 -1.53 -15.05 0.84
CA ASP A 63 -2.36 -15.01 2.06
C ASP A 63 -3.25 -13.75 2.13
N LEU A 64 -3.83 -13.38 0.99
CA LEU A 64 -4.71 -12.22 0.88
C LEU A 64 -6.05 -12.47 1.56
N LEU A 65 -6.67 -11.43 2.11
CA LEU A 65 -8.05 -11.53 2.59
C LEU A 65 -8.97 -11.93 1.42
N PRO A 66 -10.04 -12.71 1.65
CA PRO A 66 -10.90 -13.21 0.56
C PRO A 66 -11.40 -12.12 -0.40
N GLY A 67 -11.77 -10.95 0.14
CA GLY A 67 -12.20 -9.82 -0.69
C GLY A 67 -11.07 -9.17 -1.50
N GLN A 68 -9.82 -9.24 -1.05
CA GLN A 68 -8.64 -8.76 -1.79
C GLN A 68 -8.35 -9.69 -2.96
N ALA A 69 -8.30 -11.01 -2.71
CA ALA A 69 -8.12 -12.02 -3.75
C ALA A 69 -9.20 -11.91 -4.83
N ALA A 70 -10.47 -11.87 -4.44
CA ALA A 70 -11.59 -11.70 -5.37
C ALA A 70 -11.50 -10.36 -6.15
N HIS A 71 -11.09 -9.27 -5.49
CA HIS A 71 -10.88 -7.99 -6.17
C HIS A 71 -9.78 -8.09 -7.22
N LEU A 72 -8.65 -8.70 -6.87
CA LEU A 72 -7.48 -8.86 -7.72
C LEU A 72 -7.82 -9.65 -8.99
N LEU A 73 -8.44 -10.82 -8.83
CA LEU A 73 -8.91 -11.67 -9.93
C LEU A 73 -9.90 -10.95 -10.86
N ARG A 74 -10.71 -10.04 -10.30
CA ARG A 74 -11.67 -9.26 -11.06
C ARG A 74 -11.07 -8.05 -11.77
N SER A 75 -10.06 -7.39 -11.20
CA SER A 75 -9.54 -6.11 -11.68
C SER A 75 -8.30 -6.25 -12.57
N ALA A 76 -7.46 -7.26 -12.34
CA ALA A 76 -6.25 -7.49 -13.12
C ALA A 76 -6.50 -8.38 -14.35
N ARG A 77 -5.47 -8.53 -15.18
CA ARG A 77 -5.41 -9.53 -16.25
C ARG A 77 -4.84 -10.82 -15.68
N LEU A 78 -5.48 -11.95 -15.94
CA LEU A 78 -5.06 -13.24 -15.37
C LEU A 78 -3.65 -13.61 -15.86
N SER A 79 -3.30 -13.32 -17.11
CA SER A 79 -1.94 -13.56 -17.63
C SER A 79 -0.84 -12.82 -16.90
N ASP A 80 -1.15 -11.66 -16.32
CA ASP A 80 -0.15 -10.82 -15.66
C ASP A 80 -0.06 -11.14 -14.17
N LEU A 81 -1.11 -11.75 -13.60
CA LEU A 81 -1.23 -11.98 -12.17
C LEU A 81 -0.21 -12.97 -11.64
N GLU A 82 0.13 -14.01 -12.38
CA GLU A 82 1.12 -14.99 -11.91
C GLU A 82 2.47 -14.33 -11.65
N ALA A 83 2.99 -13.56 -12.61
CA ALA A 83 4.23 -12.82 -12.47
C ALA A 83 4.15 -11.75 -11.35
N GLN A 84 3.05 -11.00 -11.28
CA GLN A 84 2.86 -9.98 -10.23
C GLN A 84 2.76 -10.61 -8.83
N CYS A 85 2.13 -11.78 -8.70
CA CYS A 85 2.05 -12.51 -7.44
C CYS A 85 3.43 -13.06 -7.06
N ALA A 86 4.20 -13.58 -8.00
CA ALA A 86 5.57 -14.04 -7.76
C ALA A 86 6.47 -12.89 -7.27
N GLU A 87 6.42 -11.72 -7.92
CA GLU A 87 7.14 -10.53 -7.48
C GLU A 87 6.68 -10.10 -6.07
N ALA A 88 5.37 -10.08 -5.84
CA ALA A 88 4.82 -9.73 -4.54
C ALA A 88 5.29 -10.71 -3.45
N TYR A 89 5.34 -12.01 -3.75
CA TYR A 89 5.74 -13.08 -2.85
C TYR A 89 7.24 -13.06 -2.52
N ALA A 90 8.09 -12.72 -3.50
CA ALA A 90 9.54 -12.65 -3.34
C ALA A 90 10.03 -11.54 -2.39
N ARG A 91 9.15 -10.56 -2.06
CA ARG A 91 9.47 -9.50 -1.11
C ARG A 91 9.60 -10.04 0.32
N PRO A 92 10.23 -9.29 1.25
CA PRO A 92 10.31 -9.67 2.66
C PRO A 92 8.93 -10.06 3.24
N PRO A 93 8.82 -11.08 4.11
CA PRO A 93 7.54 -11.56 4.64
C PRO A 93 6.72 -10.50 5.39
N ASP A 94 7.38 -9.48 5.93
CA ASP A 94 6.81 -8.34 6.63
C ASP A 94 6.36 -7.19 5.71
N ALA A 95 6.75 -7.24 4.42
CA ALA A 95 6.30 -6.26 3.43
C ALA A 95 4.82 -6.50 3.05
N PRO A 96 3.96 -5.46 3.08
CA PRO A 96 2.55 -5.58 2.77
C PRO A 96 2.38 -6.06 1.32
N ARG A 97 1.56 -7.11 1.13
CA ARG A 97 1.26 -7.66 -0.19
C ARG A 97 0.17 -6.89 -0.92
N TRP A 98 -0.71 -6.22 -0.18
CA TRP A 98 -1.89 -5.53 -0.71
C TRP A 98 -1.84 -4.04 -0.38
N CYS A 99 -2.15 -3.20 -1.38
CA CYS A 99 -2.38 -1.78 -1.18
C CYS A 99 -3.88 -1.51 -1.26
N THR A 100 -4.52 -1.32 -0.10
CA THR A 100 -5.96 -1.04 0.00
C THR A 100 -6.38 0.15 -0.84
N TYR A 101 -5.57 1.21 -0.90
CA TYR A 101 -5.89 2.42 -1.66
C TYR A 101 -5.89 2.18 -3.16
N LYS A 102 -4.79 1.61 -3.67
CA LYS A 102 -4.70 1.22 -5.09
C LYS A 102 -5.75 0.14 -5.43
N LYS A 103 -6.11 -0.71 -4.45
CA LYS A 103 -6.88 -1.96 -4.61
C LYS A 103 -6.16 -2.94 -5.56
N ALA A 104 -4.87 -3.07 -5.35
CA ALA A 104 -3.98 -3.91 -6.14
C ALA A 104 -2.88 -4.46 -5.24
N LEU A 105 -2.06 -5.36 -5.80
CA LEU A 105 -0.83 -5.78 -5.16
C LEU A 105 0.01 -4.54 -4.84
N CYS A 106 0.52 -4.47 -3.62
CA CYS A 106 1.32 -3.35 -3.17
C CYS A 106 2.61 -3.34 -3.98
N ASP A 107 2.97 -2.19 -4.51
CA ASP A 107 4.25 -1.86 -5.16
C ASP A 107 4.99 -0.76 -4.38
N CYS A 108 4.36 -0.23 -3.32
CA CYS A 108 5.01 0.68 -2.37
C CYS A 108 6.11 -0.18 -1.69
N ARG A 109 7.39 0.22 -1.77
CA ARG A 109 8.54 -0.63 -1.41
C ARG A 109 8.66 -0.86 0.09
N ALA A 110 7.85 -0.19 0.87
CA ALA A 110 7.29 -0.56 2.16
C ALA A 110 7.77 -1.90 2.74
N THR A 111 8.90 -1.91 3.44
CA THR A 111 9.09 -2.86 4.54
C THR A 111 8.40 -2.24 5.75
N LEU A 112 7.18 -2.69 6.06
CA LEU A 112 6.59 -2.37 7.36
C LEU A 112 7.27 -3.27 8.40
N PRO A 113 7.71 -2.75 9.56
CA PRO A 113 7.87 -3.59 10.73
C PRO A 113 6.47 -3.95 11.27
N TYR A 114 5.72 -4.78 10.55
CA TYR A 114 4.46 -5.34 11.05
C TYR A 114 4.70 -6.79 11.45
N LYS A 115 4.87 -7.05 12.75
CA LYS A 115 4.77 -8.39 13.33
C LYS A 115 3.28 -8.78 13.42
N PRO A 116 2.81 -9.79 12.67
CA PRO A 116 1.41 -10.23 12.64
C PRO A 116 1.15 -11.33 13.68
N ALA A 117 1.70 -11.24 14.89
CA ALA A 117 1.55 -12.30 15.90
C ALA A 117 0.09 -12.55 16.34
N HIS A 118 -0.87 -11.70 15.90
CA HIS A 118 -2.28 -11.79 16.28
C HIS A 118 -3.25 -12.23 15.18
N LEU A 119 -2.81 -12.45 13.94
CA LEU A 119 -3.70 -12.98 12.89
C LEU A 119 -3.58 -14.50 12.68
N LEU A 120 -2.60 -15.15 13.30
CA LEU A 120 -2.35 -16.60 13.19
C LEU A 120 -2.62 -17.41 14.47
N THR A 121 -3.25 -16.85 15.49
CA THR A 121 -3.62 -17.65 16.68
C THR A 121 -4.89 -18.48 16.44
N MET A 122 -4.79 -19.44 15.51
CA MET A 122 -5.39 -20.76 15.62
C MET A 122 -4.25 -21.78 15.49
N ARG A 123 -3.87 -22.34 16.65
CA ARG A 123 -3.03 -23.53 16.91
C ARG A 123 -1.51 -23.34 17.16
N ARG A 124 -1.21 -23.61 18.44
CA ARG A 124 0.03 -24.08 19.08
C ARG A 124 0.99 -23.03 19.67
N ALA A 125 1.48 -23.39 20.85
CA ALA A 125 2.22 -22.59 21.82
C ALA A 125 3.51 -22.01 21.24
N ILE A 126 3.77 -20.73 21.54
CA ILE A 126 4.93 -19.97 21.09
C ILE A 126 5.87 -19.76 22.31
N PRO A 127 7.18 -20.03 22.19
CA PRO A 127 8.17 -19.69 23.23
C PRO A 127 8.32 -18.17 23.43
N PRO A 128 8.84 -17.70 24.58
CA PRO A 128 8.95 -16.28 24.87
C PRO A 128 9.80 -15.53 23.82
N PRO A 129 9.44 -14.29 23.46
CA PRO A 129 10.13 -13.52 22.44
C PRO A 129 11.56 -13.16 22.88
N PRO A 130 12.53 -13.10 21.95
CA PRO A 130 13.87 -12.60 22.25
C PRO A 130 13.80 -11.12 22.68
N PRO A 131 14.75 -10.66 23.51
CA PRO A 131 14.78 -9.28 23.99
C PRO A 131 14.81 -8.28 22.82
N LEU A 132 14.03 -7.22 22.96
CA LEU A 132 13.89 -6.15 21.96
C LEU A 132 15.24 -5.45 21.75
N PRO A 133 15.61 -5.11 20.50
CA PRO A 133 16.77 -4.26 20.24
C PRO A 133 16.58 -2.88 20.89
N PRO A 134 17.67 -2.17 21.24
CA PRO A 134 17.61 -0.85 21.85
C PRO A 134 16.80 0.12 20.97
N PRO A 135 16.11 1.12 21.55
CA PRO A 135 15.32 2.07 20.79
C PRO A 135 16.24 2.78 19.79
N LEU A 136 15.94 2.60 18.50
CA LEU A 136 16.59 3.30 17.40
C LEU A 136 16.52 4.80 17.69
N ALA A 137 17.64 5.51 17.59
CA ALA A 137 17.68 6.96 17.66
C ALA A 137 16.61 7.57 16.75
N PRO A 138 16.03 8.75 17.11
CA PRO A 138 15.04 9.39 16.27
C PRO A 138 15.59 9.58 14.85
N PRO A 139 14.77 9.31 13.81
CA PRO A 139 15.19 9.45 12.42
C PRO A 139 15.68 10.89 12.15
N ARG A 140 16.70 11.06 11.33
CA ARG A 140 17.19 12.41 11.00
C ARG A 140 16.25 13.12 10.03
N LEU A 141 15.71 12.38 9.06
CA LEU A 141 14.77 12.91 8.09
C LEU A 141 13.49 12.06 8.11
N ILE A 142 12.34 12.72 8.00
CA ILE A 142 11.06 12.03 7.84
C ILE A 142 10.29 12.66 6.68
N ALA A 143 9.85 11.82 5.75
CA ALA A 143 8.98 12.19 4.65
C ALA A 143 7.53 11.89 5.01
N LEU A 144 6.63 12.85 4.84
CA LEU A 144 5.21 12.72 5.13
C LEU A 144 4.38 12.94 3.87
N ASP A 145 3.30 12.17 3.75
CA ASP A 145 2.25 12.36 2.75
C ASP A 145 0.91 11.88 3.30
N CYS A 146 -0.18 12.53 2.90
CA CYS A 146 -1.54 12.17 3.27
C CYS A 146 -2.46 11.91 2.06
N GLU A 147 -3.32 10.90 2.21
CA GLU A 147 -4.53 10.75 1.41
C GLU A 147 -5.69 11.41 2.15
N PHE A 148 -6.60 12.12 1.48
CA PHE A 148 -7.65 12.91 2.17
C PHE A 148 -9.02 12.24 2.25
N LYS A 149 -9.26 11.12 1.54
CA LYS A 149 -10.59 10.48 1.44
C LYS A 149 -10.49 8.95 1.47
N PRO A 150 -10.35 8.33 2.66
CA PRO A 150 -10.28 8.94 3.99
C PRO A 150 -8.90 9.50 4.33
N LEU A 151 -8.83 10.30 5.41
CA LEU A 151 -7.54 10.78 5.92
C LEU A 151 -6.65 9.60 6.32
N ARG A 152 -5.52 9.45 5.64
CA ARG A 152 -4.45 8.52 5.98
C ARG A 152 -3.15 9.25 5.90
N CYS A 153 -2.30 9.04 6.90
CA CYS A 153 -0.96 9.59 6.93
C CYS A 153 0.06 8.45 6.82
N ALA A 154 1.04 8.64 5.96
CA ALA A 154 2.24 7.82 5.91
C ALA A 154 3.46 8.67 6.26
N VAL A 155 4.39 8.09 7.02
CA VAL A 155 5.69 8.68 7.32
C VAL A 155 6.78 7.65 7.07
N VAL A 156 7.80 8.04 6.32
CA VAL A 156 8.94 7.20 5.92
C VAL A 156 10.23 7.91 6.31
N ASP A 157 11.19 7.20 6.89
CA ASP A 157 12.49 7.79 7.28
C ASP A 157 13.51 7.83 6.14
N GLU A 158 14.71 8.36 6.41
CA GLU A 158 15.82 8.41 5.45
C GLU A 158 16.31 7.05 4.93
N HIS A 159 15.98 5.96 5.64
CA HIS A 159 16.35 4.60 5.29
C HIS A 159 15.24 3.87 4.52
N GLY A 160 14.13 4.55 4.22
CA GLY A 160 12.96 3.94 3.58
C GLY A 160 12.10 3.11 4.54
N VAL A 161 12.34 3.20 5.86
CA VAL A 161 11.55 2.51 6.86
C VAL A 161 10.27 3.31 7.12
N ILE A 162 9.14 2.64 6.99
CA ILE A 162 7.85 3.23 7.33
C ILE A 162 7.73 3.37 8.84
N ARG A 163 7.75 4.61 9.31
CA ARG A 163 7.51 4.97 10.71
C ARG A 163 6.02 5.02 11.04
N LEU A 164 5.19 5.47 10.09
CA LEU A 164 3.74 5.51 10.23
C LEU A 164 3.03 5.15 8.93
N ASN A 165 1.91 4.44 9.05
CA ASN A 165 0.99 4.18 7.96
C ASN A 165 -0.40 3.89 8.56
N HIS A 166 -1.15 4.95 8.85
CA HIS A 166 -2.38 4.86 9.63
C HIS A 166 -3.53 5.59 8.96
N LEU A 167 -4.73 5.01 9.05
CA LEU A 167 -5.95 5.78 8.91
C LEU A 167 -6.09 6.71 10.11
N ILE A 168 -6.42 7.96 9.84
CA ILE A 168 -6.59 8.95 10.89
C ILE A 168 -8.06 9.05 11.24
N GLU A 169 -8.38 8.76 12.50
CA GLU A 169 -9.73 8.91 13.00
C GLU A 169 -9.96 10.38 13.40
N PRO A 170 -11.09 10.98 12.97
CA PRO A 170 -11.47 12.30 13.45
C PRO A 170 -11.71 12.25 14.96
N ALA A 171 -11.42 13.36 15.65
CA ALA A 171 -11.54 13.46 17.10
C ALA A 171 -12.98 13.18 17.60
N ILE A 172 -13.98 13.55 16.80
CA ILE A 172 -15.41 13.33 17.09
C ILE A 172 -15.99 12.44 16.00
N ARG A 173 -16.52 11.27 16.39
CA ARG A 173 -17.40 10.49 15.51
C ARG A 173 -18.82 11.03 15.65
N PRO A 174 -19.52 11.36 14.54
CA PRO A 174 -20.92 11.73 14.62
C PRO A 174 -21.73 10.60 15.29
N ALA A 175 -22.53 10.94 16.29
CA ALA A 175 -23.37 9.97 16.99
C ALA A 175 -24.27 9.20 15.99
N GLY A 176 -24.39 7.89 16.18
CA GLY A 176 -25.22 7.03 15.32
C GLY A 176 -24.60 6.63 13.97
N THR A 177 -23.39 7.07 13.63
CA THR A 177 -22.73 6.64 12.40
C THR A 177 -21.94 5.34 12.60
N SER A 178 -22.44 4.22 12.07
CA SER A 178 -21.52 3.14 11.69
C SER A 178 -20.53 3.77 10.70
N ALA A 179 -19.23 3.73 10.98
CA ALA A 179 -18.30 4.55 10.17
C ALA A 179 -18.53 4.20 8.69
N PRO A 180 -18.79 5.18 7.81
CA PRO A 180 -19.10 4.90 6.42
C PRO A 180 -17.96 4.07 5.80
N LYS A 181 -18.28 3.24 4.80
CA LYS A 181 -17.25 2.49 4.08
C LYS A 181 -16.22 3.50 3.56
N LEU A 182 -14.98 3.38 4.03
CA LEU A 182 -13.92 4.29 3.67
C LEU A 182 -13.72 4.20 2.14
N PRO A 183 -13.79 5.31 1.40
CA PRO A 183 -13.57 5.29 -0.04
C PRO A 183 -12.23 4.63 -0.35
N GLY A 184 -12.20 3.76 -1.35
CA GLY A 184 -10.98 3.03 -1.68
C GLY A 184 -10.73 1.78 -0.83
N MET A 185 -11.38 1.58 0.32
CA MET A 185 -11.15 0.40 1.18
C MET A 185 -12.12 -0.74 0.91
N LEU A 186 -11.64 -1.99 0.95
CA LEU A 186 -12.51 -3.17 0.94
C LEU A 186 -13.10 -3.41 2.34
N GLY A 187 -14.30 -4.00 2.41
CA GLY A 187 -14.96 -4.26 3.70
C GLY A 187 -14.13 -5.15 4.63
N CYS A 188 -13.47 -6.16 4.07
CA CYS A 188 -12.57 -7.08 4.81
C CYS A 188 -11.29 -6.38 5.32
N ASP A 189 -10.76 -5.39 4.60
CA ASP A 189 -9.54 -4.66 4.98
C ASP A 189 -9.76 -3.76 6.22
N ARG A 190 -11.01 -3.37 6.48
CA ARG A 190 -11.35 -2.36 7.49
C ARG A 190 -10.93 -2.75 8.91
N VAL A 191 -10.98 -4.04 9.23
CA VAL A 191 -10.59 -4.57 10.55
C VAL A 191 -9.07 -4.67 10.68
N ALA A 192 -8.38 -4.97 9.58
CA ALA A 192 -6.93 -5.10 9.54
C ALA A 192 -6.19 -3.75 9.46
N THR A 193 -6.87 -2.69 9.02
CA THR A 193 -6.22 -1.38 8.85
C THR A 193 -6.00 -0.69 10.20
N ARG A 194 -4.73 -0.35 10.49
CA ARG A 194 -4.38 0.41 11.69
C ARG A 194 -5.00 1.80 11.69
N ARG A 195 -5.47 2.21 12.86
CA ARG A 195 -6.11 3.49 13.07
C ARG A 195 -5.37 4.27 14.15
N LEU A 196 -5.24 5.56 13.95
CA LEU A 196 -4.61 6.47 14.88
C LEU A 196 -5.52 7.67 15.07
N ARG A 197 -5.69 8.14 16.31
CA ARG A 197 -6.41 9.39 16.55
C ARG A 197 -5.54 10.56 16.12
N LEU A 198 -6.17 11.60 15.57
CA LEU A 198 -5.45 12.79 15.10
C LEU A 198 -4.49 13.37 16.17
N PRO A 199 -4.87 13.57 17.45
CA PRO A 199 -3.94 14.11 18.45
C PRO A 199 -2.70 13.26 18.69
N ALA A 200 -2.84 11.93 18.64
CA ALA A 200 -1.70 11.01 18.82
C ALA A 200 -0.73 11.07 17.62
N LEU A 201 -1.23 11.26 16.41
CA LEU A 201 -0.39 11.51 15.24
C LEU A 201 0.37 12.83 15.40
N GLN A 202 -0.33 13.91 15.77
CA GLN A 202 0.27 15.23 15.92
C GLN A 202 1.37 15.22 16.98
N GLU A 203 1.12 14.59 18.14
CA GLU A 203 2.12 14.43 19.21
C GLU A 203 3.34 13.66 18.72
N GLN A 204 3.15 12.58 17.95
CA GLN A 204 4.25 11.81 17.39
C GLN A 204 5.11 12.64 16.41
N LEU A 205 4.48 13.44 15.54
CA LEU A 205 5.20 14.34 14.64
C LEU A 205 5.97 15.43 15.41
N ARG A 206 5.34 16.04 16.42
CA ARG A 206 6.00 17.03 17.31
C ARG A 206 7.19 16.41 18.05
N SER A 207 7.05 15.17 18.53
CA SER A 207 8.12 14.44 19.22
C SER A 207 9.33 14.22 18.31
N TRP A 208 9.12 13.79 17.06
CA TRP A 208 10.22 13.63 16.11
C TRP A 208 10.90 14.95 15.76
N VAL A 209 10.13 15.99 15.43
CA VAL A 209 10.68 17.30 15.07
C VAL A 209 11.38 17.95 16.27
N GLY A 210 10.80 17.87 17.47
CA GLY A 210 11.42 18.33 18.71
C GLY A 210 12.69 17.56 19.09
N GLY A 211 12.78 16.29 18.68
CA GLY A 211 14.00 15.47 18.75
C GLY A 211 15.04 15.77 17.66
N GLY A 212 14.80 16.77 16.81
CA GLY A 212 15.72 17.22 15.77
C GLY A 212 15.51 16.61 14.38
N SER A 213 14.42 15.86 14.17
CA SER A 213 14.09 15.34 12.83
C SER A 213 13.68 16.47 11.89
N ILE A 214 14.14 16.43 10.64
CA ILE A 214 13.66 17.34 9.60
C ILE A 214 12.49 16.68 8.87
N LEU A 215 11.37 17.38 8.81
CA LEU A 215 10.19 16.94 8.09
C LEU A 215 10.20 17.44 6.65
N LEU A 216 9.85 16.56 5.71
CA LEU A 216 9.79 16.89 4.28
C LEU A 216 8.62 16.21 3.58
N GLY A 217 8.25 16.69 2.40
CA GLY A 217 7.17 16.12 1.59
C GLY A 217 6.87 16.96 0.36
N HIS A 218 5.85 16.59 -0.41
CA HIS A 218 5.43 17.33 -1.61
C HIS A 218 4.12 18.06 -1.34
N THR A 219 4.14 19.39 -1.43
CA THR A 219 2.99 20.26 -1.14
C THR A 219 2.42 20.11 0.27
N LEU A 220 3.30 19.92 1.26
CA LEU A 220 2.96 19.61 2.67
C LEU A 220 1.93 20.55 3.31
N SER A 221 1.78 21.78 2.83
CA SER A 221 0.75 22.69 3.33
C SER A 221 -0.68 22.11 3.26
N CYS A 222 -0.99 21.25 2.27
CA CYS A 222 -2.27 20.57 2.17
C CYS A 222 -2.41 19.49 3.25
N ASP A 223 -1.37 18.69 3.44
CA ASP A 223 -1.28 17.67 4.48
C ASP A 223 -1.44 18.29 5.86
N PHE A 224 -0.68 19.35 6.15
CA PHE A 224 -0.70 20.07 7.41
C PHE A 224 -2.05 20.67 7.74
N ARG A 225 -2.76 21.20 6.73
CA ARG A 225 -4.14 21.67 6.92
C ARG A 225 -5.07 20.51 7.29
N ALA A 226 -4.94 19.36 6.64
CA ALA A 226 -5.75 18.18 6.95
C ALA A 226 -5.40 17.54 8.30
N LEU A 227 -4.16 17.70 8.75
CA LEU A 227 -3.68 17.27 10.05
C LEU A 227 -3.94 18.30 11.16
N GLU A 228 -4.54 19.45 10.86
CA GLU A 228 -4.77 20.54 11.81
C GLU A 228 -3.46 21.00 12.50
N MET A 229 -2.37 21.13 11.74
CA MET A 229 -1.04 21.53 12.21
C MET A 229 -0.44 22.71 11.43
N ASP A 230 -1.23 23.41 10.60
CA ASP A 230 -0.71 24.47 9.72
C ASP A 230 0.02 25.58 10.51
N GLY A 231 1.26 25.86 10.13
CA GLY A 231 2.13 26.81 10.84
C GLY A 231 2.80 26.30 12.12
N GLU A 232 2.54 25.08 12.59
CA GLU A 232 3.12 24.56 13.83
C GLU A 232 4.55 24.03 13.70
N LEU A 233 4.88 23.38 12.58
CA LEU A 233 6.18 22.74 12.36
C LEU A 233 6.87 23.29 11.12
N ALA A 234 8.18 23.46 11.21
CA ALA A 234 9.01 23.72 10.04
C ALA A 234 9.14 22.44 9.20
N TYR A 235 9.05 22.58 7.88
CA TYR A 235 9.21 21.49 6.94
C TYR A 235 9.89 21.95 5.65
N VAL A 236 10.44 20.99 4.91
CA VAL A 236 11.03 21.17 3.59
C VAL A 236 10.04 20.69 2.53
N ASP A 237 9.58 21.62 1.67
CA ASP A 237 8.75 21.26 0.54
C ASP A 237 9.62 20.93 -0.69
N ILE A 238 9.45 19.73 -1.25
CA ILE A 238 10.30 19.22 -2.34
C ILE A 238 10.34 20.14 -3.57
N PRO A 239 9.22 20.74 -4.05
CA PRO A 239 9.26 21.70 -5.15
C PRO A 239 10.11 22.94 -4.85
N SER A 240 10.19 23.37 -3.59
CA SER A 240 10.95 24.55 -3.19
C SER A 240 12.47 24.33 -3.29
N LEU A 241 12.96 23.09 -3.19
CA LEU A 241 14.37 22.75 -3.37
C LEU A 241 14.89 23.07 -4.79
N ARG A 242 14.01 23.15 -5.79
CA ARG A 242 14.41 23.58 -7.15
C ARG A 242 14.58 25.09 -7.28
N SER A 243 13.89 25.85 -6.43
CA SER A 243 13.84 27.31 -6.51
C SER A 243 15.02 27.97 -5.82
N THR A 244 15.83 27.20 -5.10
CA THR A 244 16.85 27.70 -4.20
C THR A 244 18.19 27.05 -4.50
N GLN A 245 19.05 27.74 -5.24
CA GLN A 245 20.46 27.79 -4.84
C GLN A 245 20.50 28.49 -3.47
N VAL A 246 20.36 27.79 -2.34
CA VAL A 246 20.39 28.49 -1.03
C VAL A 246 21.14 27.68 0.04
N PRO A 247 22.28 28.23 0.52
CA PRO A 247 22.93 27.83 1.77
C PRO A 247 22.01 28.00 2.99
N SER A 248 22.08 27.04 3.91
CA SER A 248 21.59 27.09 5.30
C SER A 248 20.06 27.08 5.52
N LEU A 249 19.48 25.87 5.47
CA LEU A 249 18.09 25.53 5.86
C LEU A 249 17.71 25.86 7.31
N ARG A 250 18.63 26.37 8.15
CA ARG A 250 18.35 26.74 9.54
C ARG A 250 17.77 28.15 9.71
N ALA A 251 17.87 29.03 8.70
CA ALA A 251 17.54 30.45 8.87
C ALA A 251 16.15 30.88 8.36
N ARG A 252 15.40 30.01 7.66
CA ARG A 252 14.13 30.41 7.02
C ARG A 252 12.96 29.54 7.44
N ALA A 253 12.63 29.60 8.72
CA ALA A 253 11.28 29.27 9.17
C ALA A 253 10.29 30.32 8.61
N GLY A 254 9.26 29.89 7.87
CA GLY A 254 8.07 30.71 7.60
C GLY A 254 7.95 31.41 6.24
N THR A 255 8.81 31.18 5.25
CA THR A 255 8.60 31.78 3.90
C THR A 255 8.11 30.75 2.88
N ARG A 256 6.82 30.87 2.51
CA ARG A 256 6.18 30.15 1.39
C ARG A 256 6.83 30.58 0.08
N VAL A 257 7.71 29.76 -0.49
CA VAL A 257 8.23 29.97 -1.85
C VAL A 257 7.43 29.05 -2.78
N GLN A 258 6.36 29.59 -3.38
CA GLN A 258 5.63 28.94 -4.46
C GLN A 258 6.43 29.12 -5.76
N ALA A 259 7.31 28.17 -6.05
CA ALA A 259 7.77 27.95 -7.42
C ALA A 259 6.72 27.14 -8.18
N ASP A 260 6.56 27.37 -9.49
CA ASP A 260 5.64 26.63 -10.38
C ASP A 260 5.75 25.12 -10.13
N ALA A 261 4.81 24.59 -9.34
CA ALA A 261 5.00 23.33 -8.64
C ALA A 261 4.82 22.16 -9.61
N MET A 262 5.93 21.63 -10.10
CA MET A 262 5.91 20.36 -10.82
C MET A 262 5.30 19.28 -9.92
N SER A 263 4.30 18.56 -10.43
CA SER A 263 3.65 17.48 -9.66
C SER A 263 4.67 16.40 -9.28
N LEU A 264 4.48 15.76 -8.13
CA LEU A 264 5.37 14.69 -7.65
C LEU A 264 5.60 13.62 -8.72
N LYS A 265 4.55 13.26 -9.48
CA LYS A 265 4.64 12.32 -10.60
C LYS A 265 5.60 12.78 -11.68
N ARG A 266 5.53 14.05 -12.10
CA ARG A 266 6.46 14.61 -13.09
C ARG A 266 7.87 14.69 -12.54
N MET A 267 8.04 14.97 -11.24
CA MET A 267 9.36 14.95 -10.58
C MET A 267 9.95 13.53 -10.56
N ALA A 268 9.18 12.53 -10.15
CA ALA A 268 9.62 11.14 -10.14
C ALA A 268 10.05 10.67 -11.53
N ALA A 269 9.26 10.99 -12.55
CA ALA A 269 9.59 10.62 -13.92
C ALA A 269 10.85 11.32 -14.43
N ALA A 270 10.99 12.63 -14.19
CA ALA A 270 12.11 13.42 -14.70
C ALA A 270 13.45 13.15 -13.97
N TYR A 271 13.41 12.89 -12.67
CA TYR A 271 14.62 12.83 -11.83
C TYR A 271 14.98 11.42 -11.37
N LEU A 272 13.98 10.55 -11.17
CA LEU A 272 14.20 9.16 -10.75
C LEU A 272 14.02 8.17 -11.91
N GLY A 273 13.49 8.61 -13.06
CA GLY A 273 13.12 7.73 -14.16
C GLY A 273 11.90 6.85 -13.83
N GLU A 274 11.11 7.23 -12.82
CA GLU A 274 10.05 6.38 -12.28
C GLU A 274 8.65 6.88 -12.66
N ASN A 275 7.82 5.95 -13.13
CA ASN A 275 6.40 6.21 -13.32
C ASN A 275 5.60 5.79 -12.10
N ILE A 276 5.49 6.71 -11.13
CA ILE A 276 4.67 6.49 -9.93
C ILE A 276 3.18 6.52 -10.28
N HIS A 277 2.36 5.90 -9.42
CA HIS A 277 0.90 5.73 -9.61
C HIS A 277 0.46 4.74 -10.70
N GLY A 278 1.40 4.05 -11.37
CA GLY A 278 1.15 2.76 -12.06
C GLY A 278 -0.05 2.71 -13.02
N GLY A 279 -0.28 3.75 -13.82
CA GLY A 279 -1.43 3.83 -14.75
C GLY A 279 -2.82 3.95 -14.10
N GLY A 280 -2.91 3.82 -12.77
CA GLY A 280 -4.10 4.08 -11.98
C GLY A 280 -4.18 5.53 -11.51
N ARG A 281 -5.40 6.04 -11.28
CA ARG A 281 -5.63 7.38 -10.72
C ARG A 281 -5.48 7.44 -9.19
N LYS A 282 -4.89 6.43 -8.56
CA LYS A 282 -4.92 6.28 -7.10
C LYS A 282 -3.53 6.39 -6.51
N HIS A 283 -3.41 7.30 -5.57
CA HIS A 283 -2.19 7.60 -4.83
C HIS A 283 -1.96 6.56 -3.73
N CYS A 284 -0.71 6.42 -3.31
CA CYS A 284 -0.32 5.66 -2.14
C CYS A 284 0.55 6.58 -1.31
N ALA A 285 0.03 7.14 -0.22
CA ALA A 285 0.81 8.00 0.66
C ALA A 285 2.20 7.47 1.04
N VAL A 286 2.35 6.15 1.22
CA VAL A 286 3.68 5.55 1.46
C VAL A 286 4.60 5.72 0.25
N GLN A 287 4.13 5.40 -0.97
CA GLN A 287 4.92 5.58 -2.19
C GLN A 287 5.25 7.06 -2.42
N ASP A 288 4.30 7.95 -2.17
CA ASP A 288 4.47 9.38 -2.39
C ASP A 288 5.49 9.97 -1.39
N ALA A 289 5.45 9.55 -0.11
CA ALA A 289 6.47 9.86 0.89
C ALA A 289 7.85 9.26 0.55
N GLU A 290 7.92 8.00 0.11
CA GLU A 290 9.18 7.34 -0.33
C GLU A 290 9.81 8.10 -1.51
N VAL A 291 9.00 8.53 -2.46
CA VAL A 291 9.45 9.29 -3.62
C VAL A 291 9.93 10.67 -3.19
N ALA A 292 9.21 11.36 -2.29
CA ALA A 292 9.65 12.63 -1.74
C ALA A 292 11.01 12.51 -1.04
N MET A 293 11.22 11.48 -0.22
CA MET A 293 12.51 11.22 0.44
C MET A 293 13.66 11.02 -0.55
N ARG A 294 13.41 10.26 -1.62
CA ARG A 294 14.43 9.99 -2.64
C ARG A 294 14.72 11.22 -3.50
N LEU A 295 13.71 12.01 -3.82
CA LEU A 295 13.88 13.30 -4.50
C LEU A 295 14.69 14.27 -3.63
N HIS A 296 14.39 14.39 -2.34
CA HIS A 296 15.19 15.20 -1.41
C HIS A 296 16.66 14.75 -1.43
N SER A 297 16.88 13.44 -1.26
CA SER A 297 18.22 12.86 -1.23
C SER A 297 19.00 13.12 -2.53
N LEU A 298 18.34 13.06 -3.68
CA LEU A 298 18.96 13.34 -4.98
C LEU A 298 19.28 14.83 -5.14
N LEU A 299 18.33 15.71 -4.82
CA LEU A 299 18.44 17.15 -5.04
C LEU A 299 19.41 17.84 -4.06
N THR A 300 19.63 17.27 -2.87
CA THR A 300 20.56 17.81 -1.86
C THR A 300 21.97 17.20 -1.91
N ARG A 301 22.17 16.10 -2.66
CA ARG A 301 23.51 15.51 -2.93
C ARG A 301 24.23 16.14 -4.13
N ALA A 302 23.52 16.95 -4.91
CA ALA A 302 24.07 17.66 -6.07
C ALA A 302 24.73 19.00 -5.70
N GLU A 303 24.84 19.30 -4.41
CA GLU A 303 25.59 20.42 -3.81
C GLU A 303 26.83 19.88 -3.07
#